data_AF-A0AA42BWR1-F1
#
_entry.id   AF-A0AA42BWR1-F1
#
_cell.length_a   1.000
_cell.length_b   1.000
_cell.length_c   1.000
_cell.angle_alpha   90.00
_cell.angle_beta   90.00
_cell.angle_gamma   90.00
#
_symmetry.space_group_name_H-M   'P 1'
#
loop_
_entity.id
_entity.type
_entity.pdbx_description
1 polymer ?
#
loop_
_entity_poly.entity_id
_entity_poly.type
_entity_poly.pdbx_seq_one_letter_code
_entity_poly.pdbx_strand_id
1 'polypeptide(L)'
;MSELTACKRESSGSAAAGWHIDSADPTQLRYWDGSSWTTHVAPRILQPGEAAGLVSDYRAKRSALVTGIVVSWILIVVGGAAAVSQLGLVGMSVLYGIGFTSAVTLIVAAAACGVGVVSAVVLARRARRLESIEYPAGRRPPAQVAGYAPAAPPSNGGRRDRRGLLIATAMILSSGASSSSSSKGGSGSGSGSGRSGSKGGYERKSGMTNKTTNPNPHKYHEGYYRKDGTYVKGHWKKYKW
;
A
#
# COMPACT_ATOMS: atom_id res chain seq x y z
N MET A 1 -26.61 -10.62 74.61
CA MET A 1 -25.86 -11.52 73.71
C MET A 1 -24.95 -10.67 72.82
N SER A 2 -23.94 -10.04 73.43
CA SER A 2 -23.10 -9.03 72.77
C SER A 2 -21.69 -9.06 73.34
N GLU A 3 -21.06 -10.23 73.40
CA GLU A 3 -19.64 -10.34 73.77
C GLU A 3 -18.98 -11.45 72.95
N LEU A 4 -17.69 -11.28 72.65
CA LEU A 4 -16.76 -12.15 71.91
C LEU A 4 -16.41 -11.78 70.45
N THR A 5 -16.20 -10.50 70.17
CA THR A 5 -15.32 -10.08 69.05
C THR A 5 -14.13 -9.28 69.59
N ALA A 6 -13.41 -9.86 70.55
CA ALA A 6 -12.25 -9.24 71.18
C ALA A 6 -10.95 -9.71 70.48
N CYS A 7 -10.34 -8.76 69.78
CA CYS A 7 -8.90 -8.65 69.53
C CYS A 7 -8.16 -9.89 69.00
N LYS A 8 -8.26 -10.13 67.69
CA LYS A 8 -7.07 -10.51 66.92
C LYS A 8 -6.28 -9.23 66.65
N ARG A 9 -5.55 -8.75 67.67
CA ARG A 9 -4.59 -7.66 67.48
C ARG A 9 -3.57 -8.12 66.46
N GLU A 10 -3.53 -7.38 65.36
CA GLU A 10 -2.47 -7.36 64.37
C GLU A 10 -1.14 -7.24 65.12
N SER A 11 -0.36 -8.32 65.13
CA SER A 11 1.05 -8.23 65.46
C SER A 11 1.72 -7.49 64.31
N SER A 12 1.69 -6.15 64.37
CA SER A 12 2.66 -5.26 63.76
C SER A 12 4.05 -5.43 64.42
N GLY A 13 4.41 -6.67 64.72
CA GLY A 13 5.73 -7.03 65.18
C GLY A 13 6.65 -6.83 63.99
N SER A 14 7.58 -5.90 64.12
CA SER A 14 8.71 -5.74 63.22
C SER A 14 9.22 -7.13 62.87
N ALA A 15 9.19 -7.49 61.58
CA ALA A 15 9.67 -8.80 61.16
C ALA A 15 11.08 -8.98 61.73
N ALA A 16 11.29 -10.06 62.49
CA ALA A 16 12.59 -10.32 63.08
C ALA A 16 13.65 -10.38 61.97
N ALA A 17 14.86 -9.89 62.25
CA ALA A 17 15.93 -9.91 61.27
C ALA A 17 16.19 -11.34 60.76
N GLY A 18 16.22 -11.52 59.45
CA GLY A 18 16.22 -12.86 58.87
C GLY A 18 16.18 -12.88 57.34
N TRP A 19 16.28 -14.08 56.77
CA TRP A 19 16.15 -14.32 55.34
C TRP A 19 14.68 -14.52 54.97
N HIS A 20 14.18 -13.70 54.04
CA HIS A 20 12.82 -13.81 53.52
C HIS A 20 12.83 -13.92 52.00
N ILE A 21 11.73 -14.38 51.40
CA ILE A 21 11.58 -14.49 49.94
C ILE A 21 11.58 -13.09 49.32
N ASP A 22 12.43 -12.88 48.32
CA ASP A 22 12.45 -11.63 47.57
C ASP A 22 11.18 -11.51 46.70
N SER A 23 10.45 -10.41 46.83
CA SER A 23 9.24 -10.14 46.05
C SER A 23 9.53 -9.88 44.57
N ALA A 24 10.76 -9.46 44.24
CA ALA A 24 11.20 -9.26 42.87
C ALA A 24 11.60 -10.59 42.18
N ASP A 25 12.16 -11.54 42.94
CA ASP A 25 12.57 -12.84 42.44
C ASP A 25 12.33 -13.95 43.49
N PRO A 26 11.29 -14.79 43.33
CA PRO A 26 10.95 -15.84 44.30
C PRO A 26 12.00 -16.96 44.39
N THR A 27 13.00 -16.97 43.50
CA THR A 27 14.13 -17.91 43.55
C THR A 27 15.27 -17.45 44.46
N GLN A 28 15.17 -16.23 45.00
CA GLN A 28 16.17 -15.63 45.89
C GLN A 28 15.57 -15.33 47.26
N LEU A 29 16.43 -15.37 48.27
CA LEU A 29 16.15 -14.88 49.62
C LEU A 29 16.87 -13.56 49.80
N ARG A 30 16.18 -12.53 50.28
CA ARG A 30 16.75 -11.24 50.65
C ARG A 30 16.75 -11.10 52.17
N TYR A 31 17.85 -10.59 52.72
CA TYR A 31 17.97 -10.41 54.17
C TYR A 31 17.27 -9.12 54.63
N TRP A 32 16.38 -9.25 55.61
CA TRP A 32 15.75 -8.18 56.36
C TRP A 32 16.53 -7.95 57.65
N ASP A 33 16.93 -6.72 57.95
CA ASP A 33 17.73 -6.40 59.15
C ASP A 33 16.88 -6.08 60.40
N GLY A 34 15.54 -6.16 60.29
CA GLY A 34 14.60 -5.74 61.34
C GLY A 34 13.98 -4.36 61.11
N SER A 35 14.57 -3.56 60.22
CA SER A 35 14.14 -2.19 59.89
C SER A 35 14.01 -1.93 58.38
N SER A 36 14.84 -2.57 57.55
CA SER A 36 14.91 -2.38 56.11
C SER A 36 15.39 -3.63 55.36
N TRP A 37 15.05 -3.70 54.08
CA TRP A 37 15.56 -4.75 53.18
C TRP A 37 17.01 -4.43 52.81
N THR A 38 17.93 -5.33 53.13
CA THR A 38 19.34 -5.15 52.77
C THR A 38 19.60 -5.60 51.32
N THR A 39 20.78 -5.26 50.79
CA THR A 39 21.24 -5.68 49.46
C THR A 39 21.71 -7.14 49.42
N HIS A 40 21.79 -7.81 50.56
CA HIS A 40 22.25 -9.20 50.64
C HIS A 40 21.17 -10.15 50.12
N VAL A 41 21.52 -10.88 49.06
CA VAL A 41 20.69 -11.92 48.47
C VAL A 41 21.40 -13.27 48.51
N ALA A 42 20.65 -14.33 48.78
CA ALA A 42 21.12 -15.71 48.77
C ALA A 42 20.23 -16.56 47.86
N PRO A 43 20.80 -17.53 47.11
CA PRO A 43 19.98 -18.44 46.33
C PRO A 43 19.11 -19.29 47.25
N ARG A 44 17.81 -19.35 46.96
CA ARG A 44 16.88 -20.18 47.72
C ARG A 44 17.09 -21.64 47.33
N ILE A 45 17.41 -22.50 48.30
CA ILE A 45 17.41 -23.96 48.08
C ILE A 45 15.94 -24.39 47.99
N LEU A 46 15.44 -24.50 46.75
CA LEU A 46 14.09 -24.96 46.48
C LEU A 46 13.99 -26.45 46.83
N GLN A 47 13.01 -26.80 47.66
CA GLN A 47 12.67 -28.21 47.84
C GLN A 47 12.17 -28.79 46.50
N PRO A 48 12.48 -30.06 46.19
CA PRO A 48 12.15 -30.66 44.89
C PRO A 48 10.67 -30.54 44.48
N GLY A 49 9.74 -30.52 45.44
CA GLY A 49 8.31 -30.32 45.17
C GLY A 49 7.92 -28.89 44.82
N GLU A 50 8.64 -27.90 45.35
CA GLU A 50 8.35 -26.47 45.14
C GLU A 50 8.93 -25.96 43.81
N ALA A 51 10.06 -26.54 43.39
CA ALA A 51 10.67 -26.27 42.09
C ALA A 51 9.72 -26.59 40.91
N ALA A 52 8.91 -27.64 41.03
CA ALA A 52 7.95 -28.03 39.99
C ALA A 52 6.86 -26.95 39.76
N GLY A 53 6.37 -26.33 40.84
CA GLY A 53 5.34 -25.28 40.77
C GLY A 53 5.84 -23.98 40.12
N LEU A 54 7.08 -23.58 40.44
CA LEU A 54 7.68 -22.38 39.83
C LEU A 54 7.93 -22.55 38.33
N VAL A 55 8.26 -23.76 37.88
CA VAL A 55 8.46 -24.04 36.44
C VAL A 55 7.14 -24.00 35.68
N SER A 56 6.02 -24.46 36.26
CA SER A 56 4.70 -24.33 35.63
C SER A 56 4.27 -22.88 35.46
N ASP A 57 4.47 -22.04 36.49
CA ASP A 57 4.08 -20.63 36.44
C ASP A 57 4.90 -19.83 35.42
N TYR A 58 6.21 -20.10 35.35
CA TYR A 58 7.08 -19.44 34.39
C TYR A 58 6.74 -19.85 32.95
N ARG A 59 6.40 -21.13 32.73
CA ARG A 59 5.96 -21.63 31.42
C ARG A 59 4.63 -21.02 31.00
N ALA A 60 3.68 -20.88 31.92
CA ALA A 60 2.39 -20.24 31.68
C ALA A 60 2.57 -18.76 31.26
N LYS A 61 3.36 -17.98 32.02
CA LYS A 61 3.63 -16.56 31.70
C LYS A 61 4.32 -16.38 30.35
N ARG A 62 5.34 -17.20 30.05
CA ARG A 62 5.99 -17.15 28.73
C ARG A 62 5.04 -17.52 27.59
N SER A 63 4.19 -18.52 27.79
CA SER A 63 3.21 -18.91 26.77
C SER A 63 2.19 -17.80 26.51
N ALA A 64 1.73 -17.09 27.54
CA ALA A 64 0.83 -15.96 27.39
C ALA A 64 1.46 -14.81 26.59
N LEU A 65 2.74 -14.49 26.87
CA LEU A 65 3.45 -13.43 26.15
C LEU A 65 3.67 -13.78 24.67
N VAL A 66 4.05 -15.03 24.37
CA VAL A 66 4.22 -15.49 22.99
C VAL A 66 2.88 -15.46 22.24
N THR A 67 1.80 -15.94 22.86
CA THR A 67 0.46 -15.90 22.26
C THR A 67 0.01 -14.45 22.00
N GLY A 68 0.27 -13.54 22.93
CA GLY A 68 -0.01 -12.11 22.76
C GLY A 68 0.72 -11.50 21.56
N ILE A 69 2.01 -11.81 21.39
CA ILE A 69 2.80 -11.35 20.23
C ILE A 69 2.23 -11.91 18.92
N VAL A 70 1.91 -13.20 18.87
CA VAL A 70 1.36 -13.84 17.66
C VAL A 70 0.01 -13.24 17.28
N VAL A 71 -0.89 -13.06 18.26
CA VAL A 71 -2.20 -12.43 18.03
C VAL A 71 -2.04 -10.98 17.57
N SER A 72 -1.13 -10.22 18.18
CA SER A 72 -0.83 -8.84 17.78
C SER A 72 -0.36 -8.76 16.31
N TRP A 73 0.56 -9.64 15.89
CA TRP A 73 1.00 -9.71 14.50
C TRP A 73 -0.13 -10.06 13.53
N ILE A 74 -0.98 -11.03 13.89
CA ILE A 74 -2.15 -11.38 13.06
C ILE A 74 -3.08 -10.18 12.89
N LEU A 75 -3.37 -9.43 13.96
CA LEU A 75 -4.20 -8.23 13.89
C LEU A 75 -3.58 -7.12 13.01
N ILE A 76 -2.26 -6.93 13.08
CA ILE A 76 -1.55 -5.97 12.22
C ILE A 76 -1.66 -6.38 10.74
N VAL A 77 -1.46 -7.66 10.43
CA VAL A 77 -1.51 -8.15 9.04
C VAL A 77 -2.94 -8.07 8.48
N VAL A 78 -3.94 -8.51 9.26
CA VAL A 78 -5.35 -8.46 8.85
C VAL A 78 -5.85 -7.02 8.75
N GLY A 79 -5.55 -6.18 9.74
CA GLY A 79 -5.91 -4.75 9.72
C GLY A 79 -5.20 -3.98 8.60
N GLY A 80 -3.92 -4.27 8.35
CA GLY A 80 -3.16 -3.67 7.26
C GLY A 80 -3.73 -4.02 5.88
N ALA A 81 -4.11 -5.29 5.66
CA ALA A 81 -4.73 -5.72 4.42
C ALA A 81 -6.09 -5.01 4.16
N ALA A 82 -6.89 -4.80 5.20
CA ALA A 82 -8.15 -4.07 5.10
C ALA A 82 -7.93 -2.59 4.74
N ALA A 83 -6.92 -1.93 5.34
CA ALA A 83 -6.59 -0.53 5.04
C ALA A 83 -6.11 -0.33 3.59
N VAL A 84 -5.26 -1.23 3.08
CA VAL A 84 -4.81 -1.19 1.68
C VAL A 84 -5.97 -1.37 0.70
N SER A 85 -6.94 -2.24 1.05
CA SER A 85 -8.12 -2.47 0.23
C SER A 85 -9.01 -1.21 0.09
N GLN A 86 -9.14 -0.41 1.16
CA GLN A 86 -9.91 0.85 1.10
C GLN A 86 -9.23 1.93 0.25
N LEU A 87 -7.89 2.04 0.32
CA LEU A 87 -7.14 2.97 -0.51
C LEU A 87 -7.22 2.62 -2.01
N GLY A 88 -7.26 1.34 -2.36
CA GLY A 88 -7.44 0.90 -3.75
C GLY A 88 -8.79 1.28 -4.34
N LEU A 89 -9.88 1.15 -3.56
CA LEU A 89 -11.24 1.50 -4.00
C LEU A 89 -11.44 3.01 -4.17
N VAL A 90 -10.91 3.82 -3.25
CA VAL A 90 -11.01 5.29 -3.35
C VAL A 90 -10.12 5.82 -4.48
N GLY A 91 -8.89 5.30 -4.62
CA GLY A 91 -7.98 5.68 -5.70
C GLY A 91 -8.53 5.35 -7.09
N MET A 92 -9.13 4.17 -7.26
CA MET A 92 -9.78 3.80 -8.52
C MET A 92 -11.03 4.65 -8.81
N SER A 93 -11.82 5.00 -7.79
CA SER A 93 -13.02 5.84 -7.97
C SER A 93 -12.69 7.24 -8.52
N VAL A 94 -11.57 7.84 -8.09
CA VAL A 94 -11.12 9.15 -8.60
C VAL A 94 -10.68 9.05 -10.07
N LEU A 95 -9.95 7.99 -10.44
CA LEU A 95 -9.50 7.78 -11.82
C LEU A 95 -10.68 7.51 -12.76
N TYR A 96 -11.66 6.72 -12.34
CA TYR A 96 -12.90 6.50 -13.09
C TYR A 96 -13.74 7.78 -13.21
N GLY A 97 -13.81 8.61 -12.16
CA GLY A 97 -14.53 9.89 -12.20
C GLY A 97 -13.94 10.89 -13.20
N ILE A 98 -12.61 11.01 -13.25
CA ILE A 98 -11.92 11.91 -14.21
C ILE A 98 -12.04 11.37 -15.64
N GLY A 99 -11.89 10.07 -15.84
CA GLY A 99 -12.07 9.43 -17.15
C GLY A 99 -13.50 9.55 -17.68
N PHE A 100 -14.50 9.38 -16.83
CA PHE A 100 -15.89 9.47 -17.23
C PHE A 100 -16.33 10.90 -17.57
N THR A 101 -15.95 11.88 -16.74
CA THR A 101 -16.29 13.29 -17.00
C THR A 101 -15.66 13.78 -18.30
N SER A 102 -14.39 13.47 -18.55
CA SER A 102 -13.71 13.83 -19.81
C SER A 102 -14.35 13.19 -21.03
N ALA A 103 -14.75 11.91 -20.96
CA ALA A 103 -15.46 11.23 -22.05
C ALA A 103 -16.82 11.89 -22.35
N VAL A 104 -17.60 12.23 -21.32
CA VAL A 104 -18.88 12.92 -21.48
C VAL A 104 -18.69 14.31 -22.11
N THR A 105 -17.70 15.06 -21.66
CA THR A 105 -17.39 16.38 -22.23
C THR A 105 -17.02 16.29 -23.71
N LEU A 106 -16.24 15.28 -24.13
CA LEU A 106 -15.87 15.08 -25.53
C LEU A 106 -17.09 14.72 -26.39
N ILE A 107 -18.01 13.89 -25.89
CA ILE A 107 -19.24 13.54 -26.61
C ILE A 107 -20.11 14.78 -26.84
N VAL A 108 -20.30 15.60 -25.81
CA VAL A 108 -21.09 16.85 -25.92
C VAL A 108 -20.45 17.83 -26.89
N ALA A 109 -19.12 18.00 -26.83
CA ALA A 109 -18.39 18.86 -27.76
C ALA A 109 -18.52 18.37 -29.21
N ALA A 110 -18.39 17.06 -29.46
CA ALA A 110 -18.56 16.47 -30.77
C ALA A 110 -19.99 16.67 -31.32
N ALA A 111 -21.00 16.51 -30.47
CA ALA A 111 -22.40 16.76 -30.84
C ALA A 111 -22.63 18.23 -31.22
N ALA A 112 -22.09 19.18 -30.44
CA ALA A 112 -22.19 20.60 -30.74
C ALA A 112 -21.51 20.97 -32.07
N CYS A 113 -20.33 20.42 -32.35
CA CYS A 113 -19.65 20.59 -33.64
C CYS A 113 -20.50 20.03 -34.80
N GLY A 114 -21.11 18.85 -34.62
CA GLY A 114 -22.01 18.26 -35.61
C GLY A 114 -23.19 19.16 -35.96
N VAL A 115 -23.86 19.73 -34.96
CA VAL A 115 -24.98 20.66 -35.14
C VAL A 115 -24.53 21.94 -35.89
N GLY A 116 -23.34 22.45 -35.57
CA GLY A 116 -22.75 23.59 -36.27
C GLY A 116 -22.53 23.34 -37.75
N VAL A 117 -21.97 22.18 -38.11
CA VAL A 117 -21.72 21.80 -39.52
C VAL A 117 -23.03 21.64 -40.29
N VAL A 118 -24.03 20.96 -39.71
CA VAL A 118 -25.35 20.80 -40.35
C VAL A 118 -26.00 22.16 -40.58
N SER A 119 -25.95 23.06 -39.59
CA SER A 119 -26.49 24.42 -39.71
C SER A 119 -25.80 25.22 -40.81
N ALA A 120 -24.47 25.14 -40.90
CA ALA A 120 -23.70 25.80 -41.95
C ALA A 120 -24.06 25.27 -43.35
N VAL A 121 -24.25 23.95 -43.50
CA VAL A 121 -24.67 23.34 -44.78
C VAL A 121 -26.09 23.78 -45.17
N VAL A 122 -27.02 23.84 -44.21
CA VAL A 122 -28.39 24.31 -44.44
C VAL A 122 -28.40 25.78 -44.86
N LEU A 123 -27.63 26.64 -44.19
CA LEU A 123 -27.49 28.05 -44.56
C LEU A 123 -26.85 28.21 -45.94
N ALA A 124 -25.81 27.45 -46.25
CA ALA A 124 -25.17 27.47 -47.56
C ALA A 124 -26.11 27.02 -48.69
N ARG A 125 -26.95 26.00 -48.44
CA ARG A 125 -27.99 25.57 -49.39
C ARG A 125 -29.07 26.63 -49.57
N ARG A 126 -29.47 27.32 -48.49
CA ARG A 126 -30.46 28.40 -48.55
C ARG A 126 -29.93 29.60 -49.33
N ALA A 127 -28.67 29.98 -49.11
CA ALA A 127 -28.02 31.07 -49.84
C ALA A 127 -28.03 30.82 -51.36
N ARG A 128 -27.67 29.61 -51.80
CA ARG A 128 -27.72 29.24 -53.24
C ARG A 128 -29.12 29.29 -53.83
N ARG A 129 -30.16 28.98 -53.04
CA ARG A 129 -31.55 29.13 -53.51
C ARG A 129 -31.93 30.59 -53.72
N LEU A 130 -31.45 31.50 -52.89
CA LEU A 130 -31.74 32.92 -53.04
C LEU A 130 -31.06 33.51 -54.29
N GLU A 131 -29.82 33.10 -54.59
CA GLU A 131 -29.13 33.48 -55.83
C GLU A 131 -29.88 33.06 -57.10
N SER A 132 -30.60 31.93 -57.06
CA SER A 132 -31.39 31.46 -58.22
C SER A 132 -32.65 32.27 -58.50
N ILE A 133 -33.12 33.08 -57.56
CA ILE A 133 -34.37 33.86 -57.70
C ILE A 133 -34.10 35.25 -58.29
N GLU A 134 -32.88 35.79 -58.15
CA GLU A 134 -32.59 37.19 -58.47
C GLU A 134 -32.18 37.47 -59.92
N TYR A 135 -32.19 36.46 -60.80
CA TYR A 135 -32.02 36.66 -62.24
C TYR A 135 -33.31 36.41 -63.03
N PRO A 136 -34.20 37.41 -63.14
CA PRO A 136 -35.22 37.39 -64.18
C PRO A 136 -34.51 37.45 -65.54
N ALA A 137 -34.48 36.31 -66.22
CA ALA A 137 -34.10 36.19 -67.62
C ALA A 137 -35.07 37.06 -68.45
N GLY A 138 -34.76 38.36 -68.63
CA GLY A 138 -35.71 39.25 -69.30
C GLY A 138 -35.26 40.67 -69.63
N ARG A 139 -34.18 41.21 -69.05
CA ARG A 139 -33.65 42.49 -69.52
C ARG A 139 -32.46 42.27 -70.44
N ARG A 140 -32.74 42.30 -71.74
CA ARG A 140 -31.72 42.55 -72.77
C ARG A 140 -30.93 43.79 -72.35
N PRO A 141 -29.59 43.75 -72.31
CA PRO A 141 -28.82 44.98 -72.14
C PRO A 141 -29.21 45.91 -73.30
N PRO A 142 -29.53 47.19 -73.03
CA PRO A 142 -29.67 48.15 -74.11
C PRO A 142 -28.37 48.12 -74.91
N ALA A 143 -28.52 48.06 -76.23
CA ALA A 143 -27.41 48.07 -77.17
C ALA A 143 -26.41 49.15 -76.74
N GLN A 144 -25.16 48.73 -76.52
CA GLN A 144 -24.06 49.64 -76.31
C GLN A 144 -24.00 50.55 -77.53
N VAL A 145 -24.41 51.79 -77.35
CA VAL A 145 -24.12 52.86 -78.32
C VAL A 145 -22.61 52.99 -78.35
N ALA A 146 -22.03 52.63 -79.49
CA ALA A 146 -20.63 52.82 -79.79
C ALA A 146 -20.29 54.31 -79.66
N GLY A 147 -19.27 54.60 -78.85
CA GLY A 147 -18.63 55.92 -78.81
C GLY A 147 -18.62 56.52 -77.43
N TYR A 148 -17.69 56.08 -76.59
CA TYR A 148 -16.85 56.94 -75.76
C TYR A 148 -15.66 56.10 -75.30
N ALA A 149 -14.46 56.51 -75.72
CA ALA A 149 -13.21 55.96 -75.23
C ALA A 149 -12.90 56.61 -73.86
N PRO A 150 -12.93 55.88 -72.74
CA PRO A 150 -12.40 56.39 -71.49
C PRO A 150 -10.87 56.31 -71.52
N ALA A 151 -10.26 57.45 -71.16
CA ALA A 151 -8.83 57.62 -71.03
C ALA A 151 -8.20 56.58 -70.08
N ALA A 152 -6.97 56.17 -70.43
CA ALA A 152 -6.17 55.22 -69.69
C ALA A 152 -6.02 55.62 -68.20
N PRO A 153 -6.27 54.70 -67.25
CA PRO A 153 -5.93 54.94 -65.85
C PRO A 153 -4.41 54.84 -65.65
N PRO A 154 -3.82 55.68 -64.78
CA PRO A 154 -2.40 55.59 -64.46
C PRO A 154 -2.10 54.26 -63.76
N SER A 155 -1.02 53.62 -64.20
CA SER A 155 -0.40 52.45 -63.60
C SER A 155 0.04 52.77 -62.17
N ASN A 156 -0.79 52.45 -61.18
CA ASN A 156 -0.39 52.52 -59.78
C ASN A 156 0.01 51.12 -59.31
N GLY A 157 1.32 50.90 -59.26
CA GLY A 157 1.94 49.70 -58.74
C GLY A 157 1.54 49.45 -57.29
N GLY A 158 1.03 48.26 -57.03
CA GLY A 158 0.56 47.89 -55.71
C GLY A 158 0.39 46.39 -55.56
N ARG A 159 1.45 45.62 -55.89
CA ARG A 159 1.66 44.28 -55.33
C ARG A 159 1.69 44.43 -53.80
N ARG A 160 0.54 44.24 -53.15
CA ARG A 160 0.49 43.90 -51.73
C ARG A 160 0.02 42.46 -51.62
N ASP A 161 0.97 41.65 -51.21
CA ASP A 161 0.88 40.22 -50.95
C ASP A 161 -0.32 39.87 -50.07
N ARG A 162 -1.32 39.19 -50.65
CA ARG A 162 -2.37 38.49 -49.90
C ARG A 162 -1.90 37.11 -49.40
N ARG A 163 -0.63 37.00 -48.98
CA ARG A 163 -0.08 35.78 -48.34
C ARG A 163 0.16 35.91 -46.83
N GLY A 164 -0.15 37.08 -46.24
CA GLY A 164 0.10 37.34 -44.82
C GLY A 164 -1.07 37.10 -43.85
N LEU A 165 -2.25 36.67 -44.30
CA LEU A 165 -3.45 36.62 -43.46
C LEU A 165 -4.00 35.19 -43.26
N LEU A 166 -3.12 34.23 -43.00
CA LEU A 166 -3.51 32.87 -42.58
C LEU A 166 -2.78 32.36 -41.33
N ILE A 167 -1.96 33.18 -40.66
CA ILE A 167 -1.17 32.74 -39.48
C ILE A 167 -1.70 33.28 -38.14
N ALA A 168 -2.63 34.25 -38.13
CA ALA A 168 -3.11 34.87 -36.88
C ALA A 168 -4.22 34.09 -36.15
N THR A 169 -4.70 32.96 -36.67
CA THR A 169 -5.78 32.17 -36.05
C THR A 169 -5.30 30.79 -35.56
N ALA A 170 -4.08 30.73 -35.03
CA ALA A 170 -3.54 29.52 -34.40
C ALA A 170 -3.04 29.74 -32.95
N MET A 171 -3.22 30.94 -32.37
CA MET A 171 -2.71 31.26 -31.02
C MET A 171 -3.78 31.28 -29.90
N ILE A 172 -5.04 30.92 -30.18
CA ILE A 172 -6.09 30.82 -29.15
C ILE A 172 -6.45 29.34 -28.94
N LEU A 173 -5.49 28.53 -28.51
CA LEU A 173 -5.75 27.17 -28.00
C LEU A 173 -4.64 26.60 -27.08
N SER A 174 -3.63 27.40 -26.69
CA SER A 174 -2.48 26.87 -25.95
C SER A 174 -2.24 27.48 -24.56
N SER A 175 -3.29 27.99 -23.89
CA SER A 175 -3.19 28.52 -22.52
C SER A 175 -4.19 27.82 -21.61
N GLY A 176 -3.82 26.64 -21.11
CA GLY A 176 -4.70 25.91 -20.18
C GLY A 176 -4.18 24.56 -19.70
N ALA A 177 -2.88 24.41 -19.45
CA ALA A 177 -2.34 23.25 -18.74
C ALA A 177 -1.10 23.64 -17.96
N SER A 178 -1.28 24.37 -16.86
CA SER A 178 -0.27 24.52 -15.81
C SER A 178 -0.51 23.45 -14.75
N SER A 179 0.11 22.29 -14.94
CA SER A 179 0.31 21.25 -13.92
C SER A 179 1.68 21.49 -13.26
N SER A 180 1.69 22.03 -12.04
CA SER A 180 2.87 22.01 -11.18
C SER A 180 2.80 20.81 -10.24
N SER A 181 3.33 19.69 -10.73
CA SER A 181 3.73 18.52 -9.94
C SER A 181 5.01 18.84 -9.16
N SER A 182 4.97 18.88 -7.83
CA SER A 182 6.17 18.84 -6.99
C SER A 182 6.55 17.39 -6.71
N SER A 183 7.46 16.88 -7.54
CA SER A 183 8.09 15.56 -7.41
C SER A 183 9.13 15.57 -6.29
N LYS A 184 8.90 14.75 -5.25
CA LYS A 184 9.94 14.33 -4.29
C LYS A 184 10.73 13.18 -4.90
N GLY A 185 11.95 13.47 -5.35
CA GLY A 185 12.92 12.47 -5.78
C GLY A 185 13.53 11.75 -4.58
N GLY A 186 13.35 10.44 -4.52
CA GLY A 186 14.06 9.52 -3.64
C GLY A 186 14.67 8.42 -4.49
N SER A 187 15.90 8.62 -4.94
CA SER A 187 16.71 7.62 -5.63
C SER A 187 17.50 6.81 -4.61
N GLY A 188 17.16 5.52 -4.48
CA GLY A 188 17.95 4.54 -3.74
C GLY A 188 18.00 3.23 -4.50
N SER A 189 19.23 2.81 -4.84
CA SER A 189 19.78 1.43 -4.83
C SER A 189 18.84 0.28 -5.25
N GLY A 190 19.14 -0.59 -6.21
CA GLY A 190 20.44 -1.09 -6.68
C GLY A 190 20.22 -2.53 -7.19
N SER A 191 21.24 -3.08 -7.89
CA SER A 191 21.62 -4.52 -7.98
C SER A 191 20.50 -5.57 -8.15
N GLY A 192 20.49 -6.46 -9.14
CA GLY A 192 21.52 -6.96 -10.04
C GLY A 192 21.08 -8.33 -10.60
N SER A 193 21.81 -8.79 -11.61
CA SER A 193 22.08 -10.18 -12.01
C SER A 193 20.97 -11.25 -11.95
N GLY A 194 20.68 -11.88 -13.09
CA GLY A 194 19.92 -13.15 -13.06
C GLY A 194 19.66 -13.81 -14.41
N ARG A 195 20.74 -14.08 -15.17
CA ARG A 195 20.78 -14.96 -16.34
C ARG A 195 20.35 -16.38 -15.96
N SER A 196 19.42 -17.01 -16.69
CA SER A 196 19.42 -18.47 -16.92
C SER A 196 18.29 -18.86 -17.88
N GLY A 197 18.65 -19.22 -19.11
CA GLY A 197 17.82 -20.08 -19.93
C GLY A 197 17.96 -21.54 -19.49
N SER A 198 16.99 -22.39 -19.81
CA SER A 198 17.23 -23.64 -20.51
C SER A 198 15.91 -24.38 -20.72
N LYS A 199 15.74 -24.85 -21.95
CA LYS A 199 14.69 -25.76 -22.40
C LYS A 199 14.87 -27.15 -21.78
N GLY A 200 13.76 -27.88 -21.70
CA GLY A 200 13.74 -29.32 -22.01
C GLY A 200 13.45 -30.26 -20.84
N GLY A 201 12.39 -31.06 -21.01
CA GLY A 201 12.53 -32.50 -20.83
C GLY A 201 11.77 -33.17 -19.68
N TYR A 202 10.96 -34.15 -20.10
CA TYR A 202 10.55 -35.39 -19.42
C TYR A 202 9.61 -35.34 -18.21
N GLU A 203 8.37 -35.67 -18.55
CA GLU A 203 7.42 -36.50 -17.82
C GLU A 203 8.08 -37.67 -17.04
N ARG A 204 7.83 -37.72 -15.73
CA ARG A 204 7.84 -38.96 -14.93
C ARG A 204 6.70 -38.93 -13.92
N LYS A 205 5.67 -39.74 -14.19
CA LYS A 205 4.80 -40.31 -13.16
C LYS A 205 5.66 -41.20 -12.26
N SER A 206 5.76 -40.87 -10.97
CA SER A 206 6.14 -41.82 -9.94
C SER A 206 5.62 -41.31 -8.60
N GLY A 207 4.72 -42.09 -7.99
CA GLY A 207 4.22 -41.83 -6.65
C GLY A 207 5.37 -41.78 -5.66
N MET A 208 5.39 -40.73 -4.84
CA MET A 208 6.29 -40.62 -3.71
C MET A 208 5.54 -39.95 -2.57
N THR A 209 5.53 -40.69 -1.48
CA THR A 209 4.96 -40.36 -0.18
C THR A 209 5.43 -38.99 0.29
N ASN A 210 4.51 -38.25 0.92
CA ASN A 210 4.73 -36.96 1.55
C ASN A 210 5.85 -37.08 2.61
N LYS A 211 7.10 -36.81 2.21
CA LYS A 211 8.17 -36.47 3.15
C LYS A 211 7.94 -35.02 3.56
N THR A 212 7.35 -34.85 4.73
CA THR A 212 7.39 -33.62 5.50
C THR A 212 8.85 -33.21 5.70
N THR A 213 9.29 -32.23 4.91
CA THR A 213 10.58 -31.57 5.04
C THR A 213 10.55 -30.75 6.33
N ASN A 214 10.96 -31.37 7.44
CA ASN A 214 11.24 -30.68 8.69
C ASN A 214 12.60 -29.95 8.54
N PRO A 215 12.65 -28.60 8.53
CA PRO A 215 13.84 -27.85 8.14
C PRO A 215 14.93 -27.78 9.22
N ASN A 216 14.92 -28.66 10.22
CA ASN A 216 15.93 -28.65 11.27
C ASN A 216 16.56 -30.05 11.41
N PRO A 217 17.68 -30.35 10.72
CA PRO A 217 18.41 -31.60 10.91
C PRO A 217 19.15 -31.53 12.25
N HIS A 218 18.41 -31.65 13.35
CA HIS A 218 19.01 -31.94 14.64
C HIS A 218 19.69 -33.30 14.51
N LYS A 219 21.03 -33.30 14.43
CA LYS A 219 21.85 -34.52 14.50
C LYS A 219 21.62 -35.15 15.86
N TYR A 220 20.73 -36.13 15.94
CA TYR A 220 20.62 -37.01 17.08
C TYR A 220 21.82 -37.95 17.05
N HIS A 221 22.60 -37.94 18.12
CA HIS A 221 23.63 -38.95 18.31
C HIS A 221 22.95 -40.17 18.95
N GLU A 222 22.99 -41.31 18.26
CA GLU A 222 22.69 -42.59 18.88
C GLU A 222 23.90 -43.04 19.69
N GLY A 223 23.65 -43.49 20.92
CA GLY A 223 24.62 -44.27 21.65
C GLY A 223 23.98 -44.98 22.83
N TYR A 224 24.81 -45.58 23.66
CA TYR A 224 24.38 -46.33 24.83
C TYR A 224 24.70 -45.52 26.08
N TYR A 225 23.75 -45.44 27.00
CA TYR A 225 23.99 -44.95 28.35
C TYR A 225 23.66 -46.05 29.36
N ARG A 226 24.34 -46.02 30.50
CA ARG A 226 24.17 -47.02 31.55
C ARG A 226 23.03 -46.59 32.46
N LYS A 227 21.98 -47.41 32.56
CA LYS A 227 20.87 -47.23 33.49
C LYS A 227 20.70 -48.53 34.28
N ASP A 228 20.82 -48.43 35.60
CA ASP A 228 20.64 -49.58 36.52
C ASP A 228 21.55 -50.77 36.18
N GLY A 229 22.80 -50.50 35.82
CA GLY A 229 23.78 -51.52 35.47
C GLY A 229 23.65 -52.10 34.06
N THR A 230 22.58 -51.81 33.32
CA THR A 230 22.36 -52.26 31.93
C THR A 230 22.61 -51.13 30.93
N TYR A 231 23.11 -51.48 29.75
CA TYR A 231 23.30 -50.51 28.65
C TYR A 231 22.02 -50.42 27.83
N VAL A 232 21.41 -49.24 27.80
CA VAL A 232 20.20 -48.98 27.05
C VAL A 232 20.53 -48.05 25.89
N LYS A 233 20.07 -48.40 24.68
CA LYS A 233 20.22 -47.56 23.50
C LYS A 233 19.26 -46.38 23.60
N GLY A 234 19.76 -45.16 23.44
CA GLY A 234 18.90 -43.96 23.43
C GLY A 234 19.48 -42.81 22.64
N HIS A 235 18.64 -41.81 22.40
CA HIS A 235 19.01 -40.58 21.71
C HIS A 235 19.13 -39.45 22.72
N TRP A 236 20.24 -38.71 22.71
CA TRP A 236 20.38 -37.48 23.50
C TRP A 236 20.77 -36.30 22.64
N LYS A 237 20.39 -35.10 23.10
CA LYS A 237 20.79 -33.83 22.49
C LYS A 237 22.08 -33.34 23.14
N LYS A 238 23.12 -33.12 22.34
CA LYS A 238 24.34 -32.47 22.81
C LYS A 238 24.16 -30.96 22.70
N TYR A 239 24.02 -30.28 23.84
CA TYR A 239 24.06 -28.82 23.87
C TYR A 239 25.53 -28.39 23.86
N LYS A 240 25.91 -27.54 22.89
CA LYS A 240 27.18 -26.80 22.96
C LYS A 240 26.94 -25.64 23.94
N TRP A 241 27.69 -25.64 25.03
CA TRP A 241 27.80 -24.50 25.94
C TRP A 241 28.82 -23.52 25.37
#